data_AF-A0A4Q5UYI8-F1
#
_entry.id   AF-A0A4Q5UYI8-F1
#
_cell.length_a   1.000
_cell.length_b   1.000
_cell.length_c   1.000
_cell.angle_alpha   90.00
_cell.angle_beta   90.00
_cell.angle_gamma   90.00
#
_symmetry.space_group_name_H-M   'P 1'
#
loop_
_entity.id
_entity.type
_entity.pdbx_description
1 polymer ?
#
loop_
_entity_poly.entity_id
_entity_poly.type
_entity_poly.pdbx_seq_one_letter_code
_entity_poly.pdbx_strand_id
1 'polypeptide(L)' 'NKVVIFPKGDLKKGDYIRVHIDRCTSGTLFGKIVSL' A
#
# COMPACT_ATOMS: atom_id res chain seq x y z
N ASN A 1 -13.75 -1.09 -8.73
CA ASN A 1 -12.83 -0.26 -7.90
C ASN A 1 -11.81 -1.17 -7.23
N LYS A 2 -10.52 -0.85 -7.32
CA LYS A 2 -9.46 -1.57 -6.60
C LYS A 2 -8.87 -0.64 -5.55
N VAL A 3 -8.61 -1.16 -4.34
CA VAL A 3 -8.00 -0.41 -3.24
C VAL A 3 -6.70 -1.07 -2.80
N VAL A 4 -5.77 -0.29 -2.26
CA VAL A 4 -4.49 -0.79 -1.73
C VAL A 4 -4.49 -0.61 -0.21
N ILE A 5 -4.21 -1.68 0.53
CA ILE A 5 -4.05 -1.68 1.98
C ILE A 5 -2.59 -1.92 2.32
N PHE A 6 -2.02 -1.02 3.11
CA PHE A 6 -0.66 -1.09 3.63
C PHE A 6 -0.62 -0.48 5.05
N PRO A 7 0.37 -0.84 5.89
CA PRO A 7 0.50 -0.26 7.22
C PRO A 7 0.66 1.27 7.15
N LYS A 8 -0.11 2.03 7.95
CA LYS A 8 -0.09 3.50 7.90
C LYS A 8 1.28 4.10 8.27
N GLY A 9 1.97 3.52 9.25
CA GLY A 9 3.18 4.12 9.81
C GLY A 9 2.97 5.60 10.18
N ASP A 10 3.98 6.42 9.90
CA ASP A 10 3.97 7.87 10.13
C ASP A 10 3.51 8.68 8.89
N LEU A 11 2.91 8.01 7.90
CA LEU A 11 2.52 8.64 6.64
C LEU A 11 1.33 9.59 6.79
N LYS A 12 1.37 10.66 6.00
CA LYS A 12 0.36 11.70 5.91
C LYS A 12 -0.27 11.72 4.52
N LYS A 13 -1.46 12.32 4.44
CA LYS A 13 -2.13 12.52 3.15
C LYS A 13 -1.26 13.42 2.26
N GLY A 14 -1.02 12.98 1.03
CA GLY A 14 -0.15 13.67 0.07
C GLY A 14 1.24 13.04 -0.07
N ASP A 15 1.63 12.14 0.84
CA ASP A 15 2.89 11.43 0.73
C ASP A 15 2.87 10.46 -0.47
N TYR A 16 3.96 10.47 -1.23
CA TYR A 16 4.21 9.50 -2.30
C TYR A 16 5.13 8.41 -1.78
N ILE A 17 4.65 7.18 -1.83
CA ILE A 17 5.38 6.00 -1.33
C ILE A 17 5.43 4.91 -2.39
N ARG A 18 6.37 3.97 -2.20
CA ARG A 18 6.40 2.71 -2.94
C ARG A 18 5.89 1.59 -2.05
N VAL A 19 4.95 0.81 -2.58
CA VAL A 19 4.37 -0.35 -1.90
C VAL A 19 4.63 -1.58 -2.75
N HIS A 20 5.25 -2.59 -2.16
CA HIS A 20 5.38 -3.91 -2.77
C HIS A 20 4.13 -4.73 -2.45
N ILE A 21 3.43 -5.20 -3.47
CA ILE A 21 2.20 -5.99 -3.34
C ILE A 21 2.56 -7.48 -3.31
N ASP A 22 2.22 -8.17 -2.22
CA ASP A 22 2.49 -9.59 -2.03
C ASP A 22 1.23 -10.47 -2.10
N ARG A 23 0.03 -9.89 -1.94
CA ARG A 23 -1.23 -10.63 -1.98
C ARG A 23 -2.36 -9.77 -2.54
N CYS A 24 -3.31 -10.39 -3.26
CA CYS A 24 -4.52 -9.72 -3.71
C CYS A 24 -5.78 -10.58 -3.60
N THR A 25 -6.93 -9.89 -3.60
CA THR A 25 -8.26 -10.43 -3.90
C THR A 25 -8.82 -9.69 -5.12
N SER A 26 -10.06 -9.99 -5.52
CA SER A 26 -10.71 -9.32 -6.66
C SER A 26 -10.77 -7.78 -6.53
N GLY A 27 -10.90 -7.26 -5.30
CA GLY A 27 -11.07 -5.82 -5.03
C GLY A 27 -9.94 -5.16 -4.24
N THR A 28 -9.05 -5.93 -3.62
CA THR A 28 -8.08 -5.40 -2.65
C THR A 28 -6.68 -5.92 -2.91
N LEU A 29 -5.71 -5.01 -2.94
CA LEU A 29 -4.28 -5.30 -3.00
C LEU A 29 -3.69 -5.07 -1.61
N PHE A 30 -2.95 -6.05 -1.09
CA PHE A 30 -2.25 -5.96 0.19
C PHE A 30 -0.76 -5.86 -0.06
N GLY A 31 -0.08 -4.97 0.66
CA GLY A 31 1.35 -4.77 0.48
C GLY A 31 2.05 -4.11 1.65
N LYS A 32 3.38 -4.02 1.52
CA LYS A 32 4.29 -3.42 2.50
C LYS A 32 5.04 -2.25 1.86
N ILE A 33 5.32 -1.23 2.66
CA ILE A 33 6.11 -0.07 2.25
C ILE A 33 7.55 -0.52 2.03
N VAL A 34 8.18 -0.06 0.94
CA VAL A 34 9.60 -0.28 0.68
C VAL A 34 10.36 1.05 0.66
N SER A 35 11.46 1.10 1.41
CA SER A 35 12.43 2.19 1.35
C SER A 35 13.32 2.02 0.12
N LEU A 36 13.71 3.14 -0.49
CA LEU A 36 14.66 3.17 -1.60
C LEU A 36 16.06 2.75 -1.15
#